data_AF-A0A958D2D1-F1
#
_entry.id   AF-A0A958D2D1-F1
#
_cell.length_a   1.000
_cell.length_b   1.000
_cell.length_c   1.000
_cell.angle_alpha   90.00
_cell.angle_beta   90.00
_cell.angle_gamma   90.00
#
_symmetry.space_group_name_H-M   'P 1'
#
loop_
_entity.id
_entity.type
_entity.pdbx_description
1 polymer ?
#
loop_
_entity_poly.entity_id
_entity_poly.type
_entity_poly.pdbx_seq_one_letter_code
_entity_poly.pdbx_strand_id
1 'polypeptide(L)' 'MEIVDDSTILVDPSDVEQITDAMRLFLTQPALATALREKGLASAAQFSWERTARETIAVYERVLAEKRSAVG' A
#
# COMPACT_ATOMS: atom_id res chain seq x y z
N MET A 1 4.29 1.80 6.89
CA MET A 1 4.71 0.60 6.13
C MET A 1 4.55 0.96 4.68
N GLU A 2 5.64 0.96 3.92
CA GLU A 2 5.59 1.19 2.48
C GLU A 2 5.15 -0.12 1.81
N ILE A 3 4.19 -0.04 0.90
CA ILE A 3 3.72 -1.20 0.15
C ILE A 3 4.59 -1.30 -1.08
N VAL A 4 5.42 -2.33 -1.12
CA VAL A 4 6.20 -2.67 -2.31
C VAL A 4 5.32 -3.58 -3.17
N ASP A 5 4.82 -3.04 -4.26
CA ASP A 5 4.10 -3.79 -5.27
C ASP A 5 4.66 -3.48 -6.67
N ASP A 6 4.09 -4.10 -7.70
CA ASP A 6 4.48 -3.93 -9.11
C ASP A 6 4.28 -2.49 -9.66
N SER A 7 3.85 -1.54 -8.81
CA SER A 7 3.73 -0.10 -9.11
C SER A 7 4.91 0.73 -8.59
N THR A 8 5.85 0.12 -7.87
CA THR A 8 6.93 0.83 -7.17
C THR A 8 8.32 0.47 -7.70
N ILE A 9 9.24 1.42 -7.62
CA ILE A 9 10.68 1.19 -7.79
C ILE A 9 11.31 1.40 -6.43
N LEU A 10 11.89 0.35 -5.86
CA LEU A 10 12.61 0.45 -4.59
C LEU A 10 14.01 1.02 -4.82
N VAL A 11 14.39 1.98 -4.00
CA VAL A 11 15.74 2.55 -3.95
C VAL A 11 16.23 2.55 -2.52
N ASP A 12 17.54 2.39 -2.31
CA ASP A 12 18.12 2.66 -1.00
C ASP A 12 17.99 4.16 -0.67
N PRO A 13 17.31 4.56 0.42
CA PRO A 13 17.15 5.97 0.76
C PRO A 13 18.46 6.68 1.12
N SER A 14 19.53 5.94 1.41
CA SER A 14 20.86 6.48 1.70
C SER A 14 21.75 6.59 0.46
N ASP A 15 21.31 6.05 -0.68
CA ASP A 15 22.05 6.05 -1.94
C ASP A 15 21.50 7.10 -2.90
N VAL A 16 22.23 8.22 -2.99
CA VAL A 16 21.88 9.35 -3.86
C VAL A 16 21.90 8.97 -5.34
N GLU A 17 22.75 8.03 -5.75
CA GLU A 17 22.88 7.61 -7.14
C GLU A 17 21.65 6.82 -7.57
N GLN A 18 21.22 5.85 -6.75
CA GLN A 18 19.98 5.10 -7.00
C GLN A 18 18.75 6.00 -7.09
N ILE A 19 18.63 6.99 -6.21
CA ILE A 19 17.54 7.97 -6.26
C ILE A 19 17.60 8.78 -7.55
N THR A 20 18.80 9.24 -7.94
CA THR A 20 19.01 10.03 -9.16
C THR A 20 18.63 9.25 -10.41
N ASP A 21 19.03 7.98 -10.47
CA ASP A 21 18.75 7.11 -11.62
C ASP A 21 17.27 6.76 -11.72
N ALA A 22 16.60 6.50 -10.59
CA ALA A 22 15.16 6.32 -10.56
C ALA A 22 14.43 7.58 -11.06
N MET A 23 14.85 8.78 -10.63
CA MET A 23 14.28 10.04 -11.13
C MET A 23 14.51 10.21 -12.63
N ARG A 24 15.72 9.92 -13.15
CA ARG A 24 16.00 9.96 -14.60
C ARG A 24 15.12 8.99 -15.37
N LEU A 25 14.87 7.81 -14.84
CA LEU A 25 14.03 6.80 -15.48
C LEU A 25 12.62 7.36 -15.75
N PHE A 26 12.01 8.04 -14.76
CA PHE A 26 10.71 8.69 -14.94
C PHE A 26 10.73 9.82 -15.96
N LEU A 27 11.82 10.59 -16.03
CA LEU A 27 11.97 11.71 -16.97
C LEU A 27 12.22 11.25 -18.41
N THR A 28 12.84 10.09 -18.59
CA THR A 28 13.28 9.59 -19.90
C THR A 28 12.38 8.50 -20.49
N GLN A 29 11.56 7.84 -19.66
CA GLN A 29 10.68 6.75 -20.08
C GLN A 29 9.20 7.04 -19.75
N PRO A 30 8.52 7.88 -20.55
CA PRO A 30 7.14 8.31 -20.25
C PRO A 30 6.12 7.17 -20.23
N ALA A 31 6.34 6.10 -21.01
CA ALA A 31 5.49 4.91 -21.00
C ALA A 31 5.57 4.16 -19.66
N LEU A 32 6.78 4.00 -19.12
CA LEU A 32 6.99 3.40 -17.80
C LEU A 32 6.36 4.27 -16.70
N ALA A 33 6.56 5.58 -16.76
CA ALA A 33 5.96 6.51 -15.80
C ALA A 33 4.43 6.44 -15.81
N THR A 34 3.82 6.36 -16.99
CA THR A 34 2.36 6.21 -17.13
C THR A 34 1.87 4.90 -16.53
N ALA A 35 2.55 3.78 -16.85
CA ALA A 35 2.18 2.47 -16.34
C ALA A 35 2.28 2.39 -14.80
N LEU A 36 3.36 2.92 -14.21
CA LEU A 36 3.52 2.95 -12.76
C LEU A 36 2.50 3.87 -12.09
N ARG A 37 2.14 5.00 -12.72
CA ARG A 37 1.08 5.89 -12.23
C ARG A 37 -0.28 5.18 -12.19
N GLU A 38 -0.66 4.49 -13.25
CA GLU A 38 -1.94 3.77 -13.30
C GLU A 38 -2.00 2.67 -12.24
N LYS A 39 -0.94 1.87 -12.12
CA LYS A 39 -0.85 0.84 -11.09
C LYS A 39 -0.88 1.43 -9.68
N GLY A 40 -0.13 2.50 -9.43
CA GLY A 40 -0.09 3.15 -8.11
C GLY A 40 -1.45 3.69 -7.68
N LEU A 41 -2.22 4.26 -8.62
CA LEU A 41 -3.61 4.69 -8.36
C LEU A 41 -4.53 3.51 -8.05
N ALA A 42 -4.40 2.40 -8.78
CA ALA A 42 -5.17 1.19 -8.53
C ALA A 42 -4.85 0.55 -7.16
N SER A 43 -3.57 0.54 -6.77
CA SER A 43 -3.13 0.08 -5.44
C SER A 43 -3.63 1.01 -4.33
N ALA A 44 -3.49 2.32 -4.48
CA ALA A 44 -3.95 3.30 -3.49
C ALA A 44 -5.46 3.20 -3.22
N ALA A 45 -6.27 2.90 -4.24
CA ALA A 45 -7.71 2.73 -4.10
C ALA A 45 -8.11 1.57 -3.16
N GLN A 46 -7.21 0.62 -2.91
CA GLN A 46 -7.47 -0.51 -2.00
C GLN A 46 -7.36 -0.12 -0.52
N PHE A 47 -6.68 1.00 -0.21
CA PHE A 47 -6.45 1.48 1.14
C PHE A 47 -7.43 2.62 1.45
N SER A 48 -8.63 2.27 1.94
CA SER A 48 -9.64 3.24 2.33
C SER A 48 -9.89 3.25 3.84
N TRP A 49 -10.16 4.43 4.40
CA TRP A 49 -10.54 4.59 5.80
C TRP A 49 -11.82 3.81 6.16
N GLU A 50 -12.76 3.72 5.23
CA GLU A 50 -13.98 2.93 5.39
C GLU A 50 -13.66 1.44 5.58
N ARG A 51 -12.76 0.90 4.75
CA ARG A 51 -12.29 -0.48 4.88
C ARG A 51 -11.65 -0.71 6.25
N THR A 52 -10.75 0.18 6.66
CA THR A 52 -10.09 0.12 7.97
C THR A 52 -11.11 0.12 9.12
N ALA A 53 -12.11 1.01 9.07
CA ALA A 53 -13.14 1.09 10.11
C ALA A 53 -13.96 -0.22 10.19
N ARG A 54 -14.42 -0.74 9.04
CA ARG A 54 -15.18 -1.99 8.96
C ARG A 54 -14.37 -3.19 9.46
N GLU A 55 -13.12 -3.33 9.03
CA GLU A 55 -12.24 -4.40 9.49
C GLU A 55 -11.97 -4.30 10.99
N THR A 56 -11.80 -3.08 11.52
CA THR A 56 -11.63 -2.84 12.96
C THR A 56 -12.85 -3.31 13.74
N ILE A 57 -14.06 -2.90 13.34
CA ILE A 57 -15.32 -3.30 14.00
C ILE A 57 -15.48 -4.82 13.98
N ALA A 58 -15.23 -5.48 12.85
CA ALA A 58 -15.36 -6.93 12.72
C ALA A 58 -14.47 -7.69 13.72
N VAL A 59 -13.26 -7.17 14.00
CA VAL A 59 -12.38 -7.75 15.03
C VAL A 59 -12.98 -7.59 16.43
N TYR A 60 -13.50 -6.41 16.77
CA TYR A 60 -14.18 -6.20 18.06
C TYR A 60 -15.39 -7.13 18.23
N GLU A 61 -16.22 -7.26 17.21
CA GLU A 61 -17.39 -8.15 17.22
C GLU A 61 -16.99 -9.61 17.41
N ARG A 62 -15.96 -10.07 16.71
CA ARG A 62 -15.44 -11.45 16.85
C ARG A 62 -14.99 -11.74 18.27
N VAL A 63 -14.17 -10.85 18.85
CA VAL A 63 -13.64 -11.03 20.21
C VAL A 63 -14.77 -11.00 21.25
N LEU A 64 -15.77 -10.13 21.08
CA LEU A 64 -16.94 -10.09 21.97
C LEU A 64 -17.82 -11.34 21.86
N ALA A 65 -17.96 -11.92 20.66
CA ALA A 65 -18.69 -13.16 20.45
C ALA A 65 -17.99 -14.35 21.13
N GLU A 66 -16.68 -14.50 20.94
CA GLU A 66 -15.86 -15.54 21.59
C GLU A 66 -15.96 -15.47 23.12
N LYS A 67 -15.89 -14.26 23.69
CA LYS A 67 -16.00 -14.06 25.14
C LYS A 67 -17.40 -14.44 25.68
N ARG A 68 -18.45 -14.27 24.89
CA ARG A 68 -19.83 -14.63 25.28
C ARG A 68 -20.04 -16.14 25.28
N SER A 69 -19.43 -16.85 24.33
CA SER A 69 -19.48 -18.31 24.26
C SER A 69 -18.65 -19.01 25.34
N ALA A 70 -17.60 -18.37 25.86
CA ALA A 70 -16.78 -18.90 26.95
C ALA A 70 -17.36 -18.69 28.36
N VAL A 71 -18.41 -17.88 28.49
CA VAL A 71 -19.10 -17.54 29.76
C VAL A 71 -20.46 -18.24 29.88
N GLY A 72 -20.85 -19.05 28.88
CA GLY A 72 -22.06 -19.87 28.87
C GLY A 72 -21.82 -21.29 29.33
#